data_AF-A0A2V6TRS1-F1
#
_entry.id   AF-A0A2V6TRS1-F1
#
_cell.length_a   1.000
_cell.length_b   1.000
_cell.length_c   1.000
_cell.angle_alpha   90.00
_cell.angle_beta   90.00
_cell.angle_gamma   90.00
#
_symmetry.space_group_name_H-M   'P 1'
#
loop_
_entity.id
_entity.type
_entity.pdbx_description
1 polymer ?
#
loop_
_entity_poly.entity_id
_entity_poly.type
_entity_poly.pdbx_seq_one_letter_code
_entity_poly.pdbx_strand_id
1 'polypeptide(L)'
;VDFDGRRCIGCKSCMQACPYDALYIDPDTSTAAKCNYCAHRVEVGLEPACVIVCPERAIIAGDLDDPASPIATIVAREPVQVRKAEQGTRPKVFYLGADAAALTPELQSQSQDYLWAERPREEVDLVKMVAAAQESDHGLANPGLSRPVYDAPHAVRPWGWKVSAYLWTKSIAAGALLVAAFAGSEAWGGLFSGVAPALSLLFLALTTALLVSDLKRPERFAYIVLKPNWRSWLVWGAWILMAFGAAGAVWLAAGATGRSDLLHLALVPSVLLALATAGYSAFLFGQAEGRDFWQSPLVLPHLIIAAVVAGAATLSIAAAVASPQNGESDPIATLWPLLFLSLVAHGFLLGLELFNRHPVHDATLAARLIRRGAYRTRFWGGVVLGGVILPMALLIGGAAADSTALSTLAALLALGGLWLWEDVWVKAGQSVPLS
;
A
#
# COMPACT_ATOMS: atom_id res chain seq x y z
N VAL A 1 1.13 -26.04 -11.83
CA VAL A 1 1.44 -24.60 -12.11
C VAL A 1 2.42 -24.09 -11.07
N ASP A 2 3.66 -23.86 -11.48
CA ASP A 2 4.76 -23.41 -10.61
C ASP A 2 5.27 -22.01 -11.03
N PHE A 3 6.09 -21.38 -10.20
CA PHE A 3 6.71 -20.08 -10.49
C PHE A 3 8.02 -20.24 -11.26
N ASP A 4 8.21 -19.37 -12.26
CA ASP A 4 9.52 -19.21 -12.89
C ASP A 4 10.40 -18.26 -12.05
N GLY A 5 11.23 -18.86 -11.19
CA GLY A 5 12.18 -18.14 -10.35
C GLY A 5 13.20 -17.29 -11.14
N ARG A 6 13.44 -17.56 -12.43
CA ARG A 6 14.38 -16.77 -13.26
C ARG A 6 13.79 -15.43 -13.68
N ARG A 7 12.45 -15.34 -13.75
CA ARG A 7 11.72 -14.10 -14.09
C ARG A 7 11.32 -13.29 -12.87
N CYS A 8 11.26 -13.91 -11.69
CA CYS A 8 10.85 -13.22 -10.47
C CYS A 8 11.81 -12.08 -10.11
N ILE A 9 11.26 -10.88 -9.87
CA ILE A 9 11.97 -9.69 -9.38
C ILE A 9 11.89 -9.53 -7.85
N GLY A 10 11.08 -10.36 -7.19
CA GLY A 10 10.91 -10.30 -5.73
C GLY A 10 10.18 -9.04 -5.25
N CYS A 11 9.17 -8.56 -5.98
CA CYS A 11 8.35 -7.39 -5.62
C CYS A 11 7.31 -7.66 -4.51
N LYS A 12 7.08 -8.93 -4.17
CA LYS A 12 6.15 -9.39 -3.12
C LYS A 12 4.66 -9.09 -3.39
N SER A 13 4.30 -8.52 -4.55
CA SER A 13 2.91 -8.24 -4.92
C SER A 13 2.03 -9.50 -4.91
N CYS A 14 2.57 -10.65 -5.33
CA CYS A 14 1.83 -11.91 -5.27
C CYS A 14 1.47 -12.31 -3.85
N MET A 15 2.34 -12.07 -2.86
CA MET A 15 2.06 -12.36 -1.45
C MET A 15 0.87 -11.56 -0.95
N GLN A 16 0.75 -10.30 -1.38
CA GLN A 16 -0.39 -9.45 -1.02
C GLN A 16 -1.67 -9.84 -1.77
N ALA A 17 -1.54 -10.38 -2.98
CA ALA A 17 -2.67 -10.89 -3.75
C ALA A 17 -3.19 -12.24 -3.25
N CYS A 18 -2.41 -13.01 -2.48
CA CYS A 18 -2.82 -14.32 -2.01
C CYS A 18 -3.71 -14.18 -0.76
N PRO A 19 -5.00 -14.58 -0.81
CA PRO A 19 -5.88 -14.51 0.36
C PRO A 19 -5.61 -15.60 1.40
N TYR A 20 -4.69 -16.52 1.13
CA TYR A 20 -4.41 -17.70 1.96
C TYR A 20 -3.06 -17.67 2.68
N ASP A 21 -2.32 -16.55 2.55
CA ASP A 21 -0.91 -16.40 2.97
C ASP A 21 0.05 -17.50 2.46
N ALA A 22 -0.33 -18.23 1.41
CA ALA A 22 0.38 -19.43 0.96
C ALA A 22 1.65 -19.15 0.13
N LEU A 23 2.00 -17.88 -0.09
CA LEU A 23 3.14 -17.45 -0.90
C LEU A 23 4.17 -16.77 0.00
N TYR A 24 5.44 -17.13 -0.18
CA TYR A 24 6.56 -16.57 0.58
C TYR A 24 7.73 -16.22 -0.33
N ILE A 25 8.70 -15.46 0.19
CA ILE A 25 10.00 -15.30 -0.48
C ILE A 25 10.92 -16.37 0.06
N ASP A 26 11.38 -17.23 -0.85
CA ASP A 26 12.36 -18.25 -0.55
C ASP A 26 13.70 -17.59 -0.13
N PRO A 27 14.25 -17.95 1.05
CA PRO A 27 15.42 -17.28 1.61
C PRO A 27 16.69 -17.51 0.79
N ASP A 28 16.80 -18.65 0.11
CA ASP A 28 18.00 -19.03 -0.64
C ASP A 28 18.06 -18.34 -2.01
N THR A 29 16.91 -18.27 -2.69
CA THR A 29 16.81 -17.73 -4.05
C THR A 29 16.39 -16.27 -4.09
N SER A 30 15.78 -15.76 -3.02
CA SER A 30 15.13 -14.44 -2.96
C SER A 30 14.02 -14.28 -4.02
N THR A 31 13.33 -15.37 -4.34
CA THR A 31 12.22 -15.41 -5.29
C THR A 31 10.94 -15.88 -4.64
N ALA A 32 9.79 -15.54 -5.23
CA ALA A 32 8.51 -16.02 -4.72
C ALA A 32 8.41 -17.54 -4.88
N ALA A 33 7.99 -18.21 -3.82
CA ALA A 33 7.78 -19.65 -3.76
C ALA A 33 6.40 -19.96 -3.16
N LYS A 34 5.94 -21.18 -3.42
CA LYS A 34 4.66 -21.71 -2.93
C LYS A 34 4.68 -23.22 -2.96
N CYS A 35 3.66 -23.84 -2.37
CA CYS A 35 3.37 -25.24 -2.65
C CYS A 35 3.13 -25.44 -4.16
N ASN A 36 3.96 -26.28 -4.78
CA ASN A 36 3.84 -26.67 -6.18
C ASN A 36 3.24 -28.07 -6.35
N TYR A 37 2.51 -28.55 -5.32
CA TYR A 37 1.89 -29.87 -5.29
C TYR A 37 2.90 -31.02 -5.43
N CYS A 38 4.13 -30.81 -4.94
CA CYS A 38 5.23 -31.76 -5.08
C CYS A 38 5.42 -32.22 -6.53
N ALA A 39 5.45 -31.29 -7.49
CA ALA A 39 5.52 -31.60 -8.92
C ALA A 39 6.57 -32.67 -9.26
N HIS A 40 7.77 -32.55 -8.69
CA HIS A 40 8.88 -33.51 -8.84
C HIS A 40 8.57 -34.95 -8.41
N ARG A 41 7.57 -35.17 -7.54
CA ARG A 41 7.10 -36.49 -7.08
C ARG A 41 5.98 -37.01 -7.97
N VAL A 42 5.00 -36.16 -8.23
CA VAL A 42 3.81 -36.51 -9.03
C VAL A 42 4.22 -36.87 -10.46
N GLU A 43 5.22 -36.18 -11.03
CA GLU A 43 5.76 -36.48 -12.36
C GLU A 43 6.36 -37.88 -12.50
N VAL A 44 6.79 -38.50 -11.40
CA VAL A 44 7.33 -39.88 -11.37
C VAL A 44 6.35 -40.89 -10.76
N GLY A 45 5.07 -40.53 -10.66
CA GLY A 45 4.01 -41.42 -10.17
C GLY A 45 3.97 -41.58 -8.64
N LEU A 46 4.64 -40.72 -7.88
CA LEU A 46 4.60 -40.72 -6.42
C LEU A 46 3.56 -39.70 -5.90
N GLU A 47 2.90 -40.03 -4.79
CA GLU A 47 2.01 -39.09 -4.11
C GLU A 47 2.78 -37.91 -3.48
N PRO A 48 2.12 -36.74 -3.31
CA PRO A 48 2.70 -35.60 -2.60
C PRO A 48 3.17 -35.96 -1.19
N ALA A 49 4.24 -35.30 -0.74
CA ALA A 49 4.87 -35.63 0.54
C ALA A 49 3.91 -35.47 1.74
N CYS A 50 3.05 -34.44 1.72
CA CYS A 50 2.05 -34.20 2.77
C CYS A 50 0.99 -35.30 2.86
N VAL A 51 0.68 -35.99 1.76
CA VAL A 51 -0.27 -37.11 1.73
C VAL A 51 0.34 -38.34 2.39
N ILE A 52 1.57 -38.68 2.00
CA ILE A 52 2.28 -39.87 2.50
C ILE A 52 2.61 -39.76 3.99
N VAL A 53 3.00 -38.56 4.45
CA VAL A 53 3.40 -38.36 5.86
C VAL A 53 2.20 -38.33 6.81
N CYS A 54 0.97 -38.14 6.31
CA CYS A 54 -0.22 -38.04 7.16
C CYS A 54 -0.64 -39.43 7.66
N PRO A 55 -0.48 -39.74 8.97
CA PRO A 55 -0.78 -41.07 9.48
C PRO A 55 -2.26 -41.43 9.39
N GLU A 56 -3.13 -40.43 9.60
CA GLU A 56 -4.60 -40.55 9.55
C GLU A 56 -5.17 -40.49 8.13
N ARG A 57 -4.33 -40.26 7.10
CA ARG A 57 -4.77 -40.08 5.70
C ARG A 57 -5.83 -38.99 5.53
N ALA A 58 -5.75 -37.94 6.33
CA ALA A 58 -6.68 -36.81 6.30
C ALA A 58 -6.53 -35.92 5.05
N ILE A 59 -5.40 -36.02 4.34
CA ILE A 59 -5.14 -35.27 3.10
C ILE A 59 -5.36 -36.21 1.92
N ILE A 60 -6.33 -35.89 1.08
CA ILE A 60 -6.64 -36.64 -0.14
C ILE A 60 -6.22 -35.80 -1.34
N ALA A 61 -5.37 -36.38 -2.18
CA ALA A 61 -4.82 -35.77 -3.38
C ALA A 61 -5.30 -36.54 -4.62
N GLY A 62 -5.51 -35.84 -5.72
CA GLY A 62 -5.93 -36.44 -6.98
C GLY A 62 -6.33 -35.41 -8.03
N ASP A 63 -6.70 -35.91 -9.19
CA ASP A 63 -7.18 -35.10 -10.30
C ASP A 63 -8.68 -34.86 -10.17
N LEU A 64 -9.10 -33.59 -10.13
CA LEU A 64 -10.52 -33.22 -10.07
C LEU A 64 -11.22 -33.37 -11.42
N ASP A 65 -10.47 -33.44 -12.51
CA ASP A 65 -11.00 -33.63 -13.86
C ASP A 65 -11.23 -35.12 -14.18
N ASP A 66 -10.70 -36.04 -13.37
CA ASP A 66 -11.00 -37.47 -13.42
C ASP A 66 -12.13 -37.83 -12.45
N PRO A 67 -13.35 -38.16 -12.93
CA PRO A 67 -14.48 -38.52 -12.07
C PRO A 67 -14.26 -39.79 -11.25
N ALA A 68 -13.33 -40.67 -11.67
CA ALA A 68 -12.99 -41.88 -10.94
C ALA A 68 -12.03 -41.60 -9.78
N SER A 69 -11.46 -40.39 -9.69
CA SER A 69 -10.52 -40.06 -8.62
C SER A 69 -11.24 -39.99 -7.25
N PRO A 70 -10.57 -40.40 -6.16
CA PRO A 70 -11.15 -40.34 -4.83
C PRO A 70 -11.60 -38.93 -4.43
N ILE A 71 -10.80 -37.91 -4.75
CA ILE A 71 -11.12 -36.52 -4.43
C ILE A 71 -12.34 -36.00 -5.21
N ALA A 72 -12.46 -36.33 -6.50
CA ALA A 72 -13.60 -35.91 -7.31
C ALA A 72 -14.90 -36.53 -6.78
N THR A 73 -14.86 -37.79 -6.37
CA THR A 73 -16.02 -38.48 -5.77
C THR A 73 -16.45 -37.82 -4.45
N ILE A 74 -15.50 -37.46 -3.59
CA ILE A 74 -15.80 -36.81 -2.29
C ILE A 74 -16.40 -35.43 -2.51
N VAL A 75 -15.75 -34.58 -3.33
CA VAL A 75 -16.23 -33.22 -3.61
C VAL A 75 -17.62 -33.24 -4.25
N ALA A 76 -17.95 -34.26 -5.05
CA ALA A 76 -19.26 -34.38 -5.69
C ALA A 76 -20.38 -34.88 -4.75
N ARG A 77 -20.04 -35.60 -3.68
CA ARG A 77 -21.03 -36.27 -2.80
C ARG A 77 -21.18 -35.59 -1.44
N GLU A 78 -20.12 -34.98 -0.94
CA GLU A 78 -20.05 -34.45 0.42
C GLU A 78 -20.18 -32.92 0.45
N PRO A 79 -20.75 -32.34 1.52
CA PRO A 79 -20.79 -30.90 1.71
C PRO A 79 -19.40 -30.39 2.12
N VAL A 80 -18.59 -30.05 1.12
CA VAL A 80 -17.25 -29.48 1.33
C VAL A 80 -17.28 -27.96 1.49
N GLN A 81 -16.33 -27.43 2.27
CA GLN A 81 -16.11 -26.01 2.49
C GLN A 81 -14.79 -25.57 1.85
N VAL A 82 -14.67 -24.26 1.58
CA VAL A 82 -13.43 -23.63 1.10
C VAL A 82 -13.14 -22.37 1.91
N ARG A 83 -11.87 -21.98 1.99
CA ARG A 83 -11.47 -20.73 2.66
C ARG A 83 -11.74 -19.52 1.76
N LYS A 84 -12.14 -18.40 2.37
CA LYS A 84 -12.36 -17.08 1.75
C LYS A 84 -13.14 -17.17 0.42
N ALA A 85 -14.32 -17.78 0.48
CA ALA A 85 -15.16 -18.01 -0.70
C ALA A 85 -15.59 -16.70 -1.38
N GLU A 86 -15.76 -15.64 -0.59
CA GLU A 86 -16.09 -14.28 -1.01
C GLU A 86 -15.05 -13.65 -1.96
N GLN A 87 -13.79 -14.13 -1.96
CA GLN A 87 -12.75 -13.65 -2.87
C GLN A 87 -12.87 -14.21 -4.30
N GLY A 88 -13.75 -15.19 -4.55
CA GLY A 88 -14.05 -15.67 -5.90
C GLY A 88 -12.89 -16.38 -6.63
N THR A 89 -11.80 -16.71 -5.93
CA THR A 89 -10.57 -17.30 -6.50
C THR A 89 -10.70 -18.77 -6.92
N ARG A 90 -11.83 -19.42 -6.60
CA ARG A 90 -12.14 -20.85 -6.89
C ARG A 90 -11.00 -21.79 -6.45
N PRO A 91 -10.68 -21.84 -5.14
CA PRO A 91 -9.58 -22.65 -4.63
C PRO A 91 -9.78 -24.14 -4.93
N LYS A 92 -8.66 -24.87 -4.97
CA LYS A 92 -8.62 -26.33 -5.21
C LYS A 92 -8.28 -27.13 -3.95
N VAL A 93 -8.44 -26.50 -2.78
CA VAL A 93 -8.35 -27.15 -1.48
C VAL A 93 -9.73 -27.11 -0.86
N PHE A 94 -10.26 -28.29 -0.55
CA PHE A 94 -11.60 -28.50 -0.02
C PHE A 94 -11.49 -29.12 1.36
N TYR A 95 -12.36 -28.68 2.27
CA TYR A 95 -12.39 -29.12 3.65
C TYR A 95 -13.68 -29.86 3.93
N LEU A 96 -13.58 -31.08 4.44
CA LEU A 96 -14.72 -31.92 4.83
C LEU A 96 -14.88 -31.89 6.35
N GLY A 97 -16.05 -31.49 6.86
CA GLY A 97 -16.34 -31.49 8.30
C GLY A 97 -15.48 -30.53 9.13
N ALA A 98 -14.84 -29.54 8.50
CA ALA A 98 -14.03 -28.55 9.21
C ALA A 98 -14.92 -27.58 10.00
N ASP A 99 -14.52 -27.33 11.26
CA ASP A 99 -15.11 -26.28 12.07
C ASP A 99 -14.77 -24.89 11.48
N ALA A 100 -15.72 -23.96 11.56
CA ALA A 100 -15.53 -22.61 11.04
C ALA A 100 -14.29 -21.91 11.64
N ALA A 101 -13.98 -22.16 12.92
CA ALA A 101 -12.82 -21.60 13.58
C ALA A 101 -11.49 -22.13 13.03
N ALA A 102 -11.48 -23.28 12.36
CA ALA A 102 -10.29 -23.81 11.69
C ALA A 102 -10.05 -23.19 10.30
N LEU A 103 -11.10 -22.62 9.68
CA LEU A 103 -11.04 -22.05 8.33
C LEU A 103 -10.85 -20.53 8.33
N THR A 104 -11.24 -19.88 9.42
CA THR A 104 -11.37 -18.42 9.58
C THR A 104 -10.43 -17.95 10.69
N PRO A 105 -9.21 -17.47 10.36
CA PRO A 105 -8.17 -17.09 11.32
C PRO A 105 -8.61 -16.04 12.34
N GLU A 106 -9.56 -15.20 11.96
CA GLU A 106 -10.11 -14.12 12.77
C GLU A 106 -10.94 -14.64 13.96
N LEU A 107 -11.47 -15.87 13.84
CA LEU A 107 -12.20 -16.56 14.92
C LEU A 107 -11.26 -17.26 15.91
N GLN A 108 -9.96 -17.29 15.62
CA GLN A 108 -8.96 -17.91 16.47
C GLN A 108 -8.40 -16.91 17.48
N SER A 109 -8.20 -17.36 18.71
CA SER A 109 -7.46 -16.61 19.72
C SER A 109 -5.97 -16.69 19.39
N GLN A 110 -5.37 -15.57 18.99
CA GLN A 110 -3.95 -15.55 18.63
C GLN A 110 -3.08 -15.78 19.89
N SER A 111 -2.20 -16.79 19.83
CA SER A 111 -1.34 -17.17 20.95
C SER A 111 0.11 -16.78 20.69
N GLN A 112 0.75 -16.20 21.71
CA GLN A 112 2.16 -15.82 21.66
C GLN A 112 3.09 -17.04 21.63
N ASP A 113 2.66 -18.12 22.31
CA ASP A 113 3.45 -19.32 22.51
C ASP A 113 2.73 -20.54 21.93
N TYR A 114 3.45 -21.34 21.16
CA TYR A 114 3.01 -22.68 20.79
C TYR A 114 3.47 -23.69 21.83
N LEU A 115 2.77 -24.82 21.89
CA LEU A 115 3.12 -25.87 22.86
C LEU A 115 4.51 -26.47 22.58
N TRP A 116 4.93 -26.50 21.31
CA TRP A 116 6.15 -27.19 20.86
C TRP A 116 7.04 -26.35 19.92
N ALA A 117 6.77 -25.06 19.79
CA ALA A 117 7.51 -24.17 18.89
C ALA A 117 7.57 -22.74 19.43
N GLU A 118 8.62 -22.02 19.07
CA GLU A 118 8.74 -20.59 19.35
C GLU A 118 8.33 -19.79 18.09
N ARG A 119 7.53 -18.74 18.28
CA ARG A 119 7.28 -17.77 17.21
C ARG A 119 8.46 -16.79 17.11
N PRO A 120 8.84 -16.34 15.90
CA PRO A 120 9.77 -15.23 15.74
C PRO A 120 9.28 -13.98 16.50
N ARG A 121 10.19 -13.27 17.18
CA ARG A 121 9.84 -12.08 18.00
C ARG A 121 9.03 -11.03 17.24
N GLU A 122 9.37 -10.79 15.98
CA GLU A 122 8.66 -9.82 15.14
C GLU A 122 7.18 -10.18 14.92
N GLU A 123 6.88 -11.48 14.90
CA GLU A 123 5.53 -12.02 14.72
C GLU A 123 4.74 -11.99 16.03
N VAL A 124 5.41 -12.24 17.16
CA VAL A 124 4.84 -12.15 18.51
C VAL A 124 4.29 -10.74 18.78
N ASP A 125 5.01 -9.70 18.37
CA ASP A 125 4.54 -8.32 18.54
C ASP A 125 3.27 -8.05 17.72
N LEU A 126 3.19 -8.55 16.47
CA LEU A 126 2.01 -8.43 15.65
C LEU A 126 0.80 -9.18 16.26
N VAL A 127 1.04 -10.41 16.73
CA VAL A 127 0.04 -11.24 17.40
C VAL A 127 -0.53 -10.54 18.64
N LYS A 128 0.33 -9.96 19.48
CA LYS A 128 -0.10 -9.16 20.65
C LYS A 128 -0.98 -7.99 20.24
N MET A 129 -0.61 -7.28 19.18
CA MET A 129 -1.37 -6.12 18.69
C MET A 129 -2.76 -6.53 18.19
N VAL A 130 -2.87 -7.64 17.48
CA VAL A 130 -4.13 -8.17 16.94
C VAL A 130 -5.01 -8.74 18.06
N ALA A 131 -4.44 -9.54 18.96
CA ALA A 131 -5.17 -10.11 20.09
C ALA A 131 -5.78 -9.01 20.98
N ALA A 132 -5.02 -7.96 21.30
CA ALA A 132 -5.54 -6.83 22.07
C ALA A 132 -6.68 -6.08 21.36
N ALA A 133 -6.68 -6.03 20.03
CA ALA A 133 -7.76 -5.43 19.25
C ALA A 133 -9.02 -6.31 19.26
N GLN A 134 -8.87 -7.64 19.16
CA GLN A 134 -9.96 -8.60 19.27
C GLN A 134 -10.60 -8.59 20.68
N GLU A 135 -9.79 -8.52 21.74
CA GLU A 135 -10.29 -8.43 23.12
C GLU A 135 -11.10 -7.15 23.38
N SER A 136 -10.76 -6.03 22.75
CA SER A 136 -11.54 -4.80 22.92
C SER A 136 -12.96 -4.84 22.30
N ASP A 137 -13.31 -5.91 21.58
CA ASP A 137 -14.57 -6.11 20.85
C ASP A 137 -15.61 -6.96 21.61
N HIS A 138 -15.38 -7.25 22.90
CA HIS A 138 -16.15 -8.18 23.76
C HIS A 138 -17.64 -7.85 24.03
N GLY A 139 -18.34 -7.18 23.10
CA GLY A 139 -19.80 -7.20 22.99
C GLY A 139 -20.35 -8.34 22.10
N LEU A 140 -19.50 -9.05 21.36
CA LEU A 140 -19.87 -10.26 20.61
C LEU A 140 -19.36 -11.50 21.37
N ALA A 141 -20.30 -12.32 21.82
CA ALA A 141 -20.07 -13.52 22.60
C ALA A 141 -19.31 -14.60 21.80
N ASN A 142 -18.00 -14.70 22.00
CA ASN A 142 -17.29 -15.95 22.33
C ASN A 142 -15.77 -15.66 22.33
N PRO A 143 -15.02 -16.00 23.41
CA PRO A 143 -13.57 -16.11 23.31
C PRO A 143 -13.27 -17.09 22.18
N GLY A 144 -12.27 -16.79 21.33
CA GLY A 144 -12.01 -17.54 20.10
C GLY A 144 -12.25 -19.03 20.26
N LEU A 145 -13.14 -19.59 19.42
CA LEU A 145 -13.62 -20.98 19.52
C LEU A 145 -12.46 -22.00 19.47
N SER A 146 -11.30 -21.57 18.96
CA SER A 146 -10.07 -22.34 18.91
C SER A 146 -8.83 -21.44 19.08
N ARG A 147 -7.67 -22.08 19.23
CA ARG A 147 -6.34 -21.46 19.32
C ARG A 147 -5.38 -22.18 18.38
N PRO A 148 -4.57 -21.49 17.56
CA PRO A 148 -3.55 -22.15 16.75
C PRO A 148 -2.49 -22.74 17.68
N VAL A 149 -2.29 -24.05 17.58
CA VAL A 149 -1.28 -24.80 18.37
C VAL A 149 0.04 -24.97 17.62
N TYR A 150 0.01 -24.78 16.30
CA TYR A 150 1.14 -24.84 15.40
C TYR A 150 0.84 -23.99 14.17
N ASP A 151 1.83 -23.25 13.68
CA ASP A 151 1.76 -22.51 12.42
C ASP A 151 3.16 -22.39 11.82
N ALA A 152 3.22 -22.13 10.52
CA ALA A 152 4.47 -21.75 9.87
C ALA A 152 4.74 -20.25 10.14
N PRO A 153 5.99 -19.86 10.44
CA PRO A 153 6.32 -18.45 10.57
C PRO A 153 6.17 -17.75 9.22
N HIS A 154 5.40 -16.67 9.19
CA HIS A 154 5.18 -15.86 7.99
C HIS A 154 5.98 -14.56 8.07
N ALA A 155 6.38 -14.02 6.91
CA ALA A 155 7.08 -12.74 6.86
C ALA A 155 6.16 -11.63 7.37
N VAL A 156 6.47 -11.08 8.54
CA VAL A 156 5.66 -10.08 9.24
C VAL A 156 5.71 -8.75 8.48
N ARG A 157 4.73 -8.53 7.60
CA ARG A 157 4.59 -7.35 6.71
C ARG A 157 5.63 -7.31 5.59
N PRO A 158 5.38 -8.02 4.46
CA PRO A 158 6.27 -8.02 3.29
C PRO A 158 6.55 -6.62 2.73
N TRP A 159 5.57 -5.71 2.85
CA TRP A 159 5.71 -4.30 2.52
C TRP A 159 5.89 -3.47 3.79
N GLY A 160 7.13 -3.02 4.02
CA GLY A 160 7.53 -2.22 5.18
C GLY A 160 7.70 -0.74 4.86
N TRP A 161 8.58 -0.07 5.60
CA TRP A 161 8.79 1.39 5.54
C TRP A 161 9.17 1.91 4.15
N LYS A 162 9.84 1.09 3.32
CA LYS A 162 10.22 1.47 1.94
C LYS A 162 8.98 1.80 1.12
N VAL A 163 7.90 1.05 1.29
CA VAL A 163 6.63 1.25 0.59
C VAL A 163 6.00 2.58 0.96
N SER A 164 5.87 2.84 2.25
CA SER A 164 5.37 4.11 2.74
C SER A 164 6.24 5.30 2.31
N ALA A 165 7.57 5.12 2.32
CA ALA A 165 8.51 6.16 1.86
C ALA A 165 8.39 6.45 0.36
N TYR A 166 8.24 5.43 -0.49
CA TYR A 166 8.06 5.68 -1.92
C TYR A 166 6.66 6.20 -2.26
N LEU A 167 5.62 5.89 -1.48
CA LEU A 167 4.30 6.54 -1.62
C LEU A 167 4.39 8.03 -1.27
N TRP A 168 5.04 8.37 -0.16
CA TRP A 168 5.22 9.74 0.28
C TRP A 168 6.06 10.58 -0.71
N THR A 169 7.23 10.06 -1.13
CA THR A 169 8.08 10.76 -2.11
C THR A 169 7.41 10.90 -3.47
N LYS A 170 6.63 9.89 -3.91
CA LYS A 170 5.84 9.95 -5.14
C LYS A 170 4.75 11.02 -5.05
N SER A 171 4.06 11.13 -3.90
CA SER A 171 3.07 12.17 -3.66
C SER A 171 3.69 13.57 -3.72
N ILE A 172 4.91 13.77 -3.20
CA ILE A 172 5.66 15.02 -3.36
C ILE A 172 5.98 15.27 -4.84
N ALA A 173 6.48 14.26 -5.55
CA ALA A 173 6.85 14.38 -6.96
C ALA A 173 5.66 14.78 -7.85
N ALA A 174 4.56 14.03 -7.78
CA ALA A 174 3.33 14.31 -8.53
C ALA A 174 2.68 15.63 -8.08
N GLY A 175 2.63 15.85 -6.76
CA GLY A 175 2.04 17.02 -6.14
C GLY A 175 2.68 18.32 -6.58
N ALA A 176 4.02 18.38 -6.62
CA ALA A 176 4.75 19.58 -6.98
C ALA A 176 4.36 20.09 -8.39
N LEU A 177 4.29 19.20 -9.39
CA LEU A 177 3.85 19.57 -10.73
C LEU A 177 2.35 19.84 -10.82
N LEU A 178 1.53 19.05 -10.13
CA LEU A 178 0.07 19.22 -10.13
C LEU A 178 -0.34 20.59 -9.55
N VAL A 179 0.24 20.97 -8.41
CA VAL A 179 -0.04 22.24 -7.74
C VAL A 179 0.53 23.43 -8.52
N ALA A 180 1.75 23.31 -9.05
CA ALA A 180 2.32 24.33 -9.92
C ALA A 180 1.47 24.57 -11.18
N ALA A 181 0.99 23.50 -11.81
CA ALA A 181 0.11 23.61 -12.98
C ALA A 181 -1.21 24.32 -12.66
N PHE A 182 -1.78 24.06 -11.48
CA PHE A 182 -3.04 24.66 -11.05
C PHE A 182 -2.93 26.18 -10.81
N ALA A 183 -1.80 26.64 -10.28
CA ALA A 183 -1.58 28.06 -10.04
C ALA A 183 -1.29 28.89 -11.29
N GLY A 184 -0.86 28.23 -12.38
CA GLY A 184 -0.61 28.87 -13.67
C GLY A 184 0.78 29.51 -13.80
N SER A 185 1.18 29.75 -15.05
CA SER A 185 2.53 30.19 -15.40
C SER A 185 2.86 31.64 -15.05
N GLU A 186 1.85 32.50 -14.98
CA GLU A 186 2.02 33.95 -14.79
C GLU A 186 2.17 34.35 -13.32
N ALA A 187 1.75 33.50 -12.38
CA ALA A 187 1.69 33.85 -10.96
C ALA A 187 3.03 33.68 -10.22
N TRP A 188 3.81 32.64 -10.56
CA TRP A 188 4.92 32.16 -9.72
C TRP A 188 6.26 32.04 -10.46
N GLY A 189 6.39 32.60 -11.66
CA GLY A 189 7.62 32.70 -12.46
C GLY A 189 8.62 31.56 -12.31
N GLY A 190 9.72 31.80 -11.58
CA GLY A 190 10.81 30.83 -11.37
C GLY A 190 10.42 29.60 -10.54
N LEU A 191 9.49 29.73 -9.59
CA LEU A 191 8.95 28.62 -8.81
C LEU A 191 8.17 27.65 -9.72
N PHE A 192 7.39 28.18 -10.66
CA PHE A 192 6.62 27.40 -11.63
C PHE A 192 7.49 26.78 -12.74
N SER A 193 8.39 27.56 -13.33
CA SER A 193 9.16 27.14 -14.51
C SER A 193 10.40 26.29 -14.17
N GLY A 194 10.96 26.46 -12.97
CA GLY A 194 12.20 25.80 -12.56
C GLY A 194 12.08 24.95 -11.31
N VAL A 195 11.69 25.56 -10.18
CA VAL A 195 11.78 24.88 -8.87
C VAL A 195 10.79 23.71 -8.75
N ALA A 196 9.52 23.89 -9.15
CA ALA A 196 8.51 22.84 -9.12
C ALA A 196 8.89 21.59 -9.96
N PRO A 197 9.23 21.72 -11.27
CA PRO A 197 9.66 20.56 -12.05
C PRO A 197 10.99 19.96 -11.54
N ALA A 198 11.93 20.77 -11.03
CA ALA A 198 13.18 20.25 -10.44
C ALA A 198 12.92 19.41 -9.18
N LEU A 199 12.08 19.89 -8.26
CA LEU A 199 11.67 19.14 -7.07
C LEU A 199 10.91 17.87 -7.46
N SER A 200 10.03 17.95 -8.46
CA SER A 200 9.30 16.80 -8.97
C SER A 200 10.23 15.70 -9.47
N LEU A 201 11.21 16.04 -10.30
CA LEU A 201 12.19 15.08 -10.83
C LEU A 201 13.11 14.52 -9.74
N LEU A 202 13.53 15.35 -8.78
CA LEU A 202 14.33 14.92 -7.63
C LEU A 202 13.60 13.85 -6.81
N PHE A 203 12.34 14.13 -6.44
CA PHE A 203 11.55 13.18 -5.65
C PHE A 203 11.13 11.96 -6.46
N LEU A 204 10.91 12.09 -7.77
CA LEU A 204 10.68 10.96 -8.66
C LEU A 204 11.92 10.03 -8.75
N ALA A 205 13.12 10.61 -8.81
CA ALA A 205 14.36 9.84 -8.78
C ALA A 205 14.52 9.11 -7.44
N LEU A 206 14.19 9.76 -6.32
CA LEU A 206 14.17 9.15 -4.99
C LEU A 206 13.14 8.01 -4.90
N THR A 207 11.92 8.21 -5.42
CA THR A 207 10.89 7.16 -5.52
C THR A 207 11.41 5.97 -6.32
N THR A 208 12.06 6.21 -7.46
CA THR A 208 12.62 5.15 -8.31
C THR A 208 13.73 4.37 -7.59
N ALA A 209 14.64 5.06 -6.90
CA ALA A 209 15.69 4.42 -6.11
C ALA A 209 15.10 3.54 -4.98
N LEU A 210 14.08 4.05 -4.27
CA LEU A 210 13.39 3.30 -3.23
C LEU A 210 12.68 2.07 -3.79
N LEU A 211 11.98 2.20 -4.93
CA LEU A 211 11.29 1.09 -5.61
C LEU A 211 12.27 -0.02 -6.00
N VAL A 212 13.39 0.32 -6.63
CA VAL A 212 14.43 -0.66 -7.01
C VAL A 212 15.02 -1.31 -5.76
N SER A 213 15.26 -0.54 -4.70
CA SER A 213 15.82 -1.07 -3.44
C SER A 213 14.87 -1.99 -2.65
N ASP A 214 13.55 -1.93 -2.89
CA ASP A 214 12.59 -2.79 -2.20
C ASP A 214 12.53 -4.21 -2.80
N LEU A 215 12.92 -4.34 -4.08
CA LEU A 215 12.98 -5.61 -4.78
C LEU A 215 13.97 -6.56 -4.10
N LYS A 216 13.59 -7.83 -3.98
CA LYS A 216 14.51 -8.87 -3.50
C LYS A 216 15.52 -9.32 -4.56
N ARG A 217 15.27 -9.00 -5.85
CA ARG A 217 16.21 -9.19 -6.97
C ARG A 217 16.39 -7.86 -7.73
N PRO A 218 17.04 -6.84 -7.15
CA PRO A 218 17.14 -5.51 -7.74
C PRO A 218 17.87 -5.52 -9.09
N GLU A 219 18.80 -6.46 -9.32
CA GLU A 219 19.51 -6.63 -10.59
C GLU A 219 18.57 -6.96 -11.77
N ARG A 220 17.33 -7.37 -11.48
CA ARG A 220 16.31 -7.72 -12.47
C ARG A 220 15.26 -6.63 -12.68
N PHE A 221 15.44 -5.43 -12.12
CA PHE A 221 14.43 -4.35 -12.20
C PHE A 221 14.01 -4.04 -13.65
N ALA A 222 14.95 -4.10 -14.60
CA ALA A 222 14.69 -3.84 -16.01
C ALA A 222 13.66 -4.81 -16.62
N TYR A 223 13.45 -5.99 -16.03
CA TYR A 223 12.44 -6.94 -16.50
C TYR A 223 11.00 -6.42 -16.40
N ILE A 224 10.74 -5.43 -15.52
CA ILE A 224 9.43 -4.77 -15.46
C ILE A 224 9.08 -4.15 -16.82
N VAL A 225 10.08 -3.58 -17.50
CA VAL A 225 9.92 -2.91 -18.80
C VAL A 225 10.17 -3.89 -19.95
N LEU A 226 11.20 -4.74 -19.85
CA LEU A 226 11.63 -5.64 -20.93
C LEU A 226 10.78 -6.91 -21.04
N LYS A 227 10.10 -7.33 -19.97
CA LYS A 227 9.24 -8.53 -19.92
C LYS A 227 7.91 -8.22 -19.23
N PRO A 228 7.10 -7.29 -19.77
CA PRO A 228 5.94 -6.75 -19.09
C PRO A 228 4.80 -7.79 -18.99
N ASN A 229 4.18 -7.86 -17.82
CA ASN A 229 2.84 -8.43 -17.68
C ASN A 229 1.82 -7.29 -17.65
N TRP A 230 1.14 -7.05 -18.77
CA TRP A 230 0.21 -5.93 -18.96
C TRP A 230 -1.05 -5.97 -18.07
N ARG A 231 -1.29 -7.07 -17.36
CA ARG A 231 -2.35 -7.14 -16.34
C ARG A 231 -1.91 -6.61 -14.98
N SER A 232 -0.61 -6.35 -14.77
CA SER A 232 -0.09 -5.88 -13.48
C SER A 232 -0.02 -4.36 -13.41
N TRP A 233 -0.59 -3.78 -12.35
CA TRP A 233 -0.46 -2.34 -12.09
C TRP A 233 0.94 -1.90 -11.67
N LEU A 234 1.81 -2.84 -11.28
CA LEU A 234 3.24 -2.56 -11.05
C LEU A 234 3.93 -2.18 -12.37
N VAL A 235 3.61 -2.88 -13.46
CA VAL A 235 4.15 -2.60 -14.79
C VAL A 235 3.61 -1.28 -15.32
N TRP A 236 2.30 -1.04 -15.22
CA TRP A 236 1.70 0.25 -15.58
C TRP A 236 2.29 1.40 -14.78
N GLY A 237 2.51 1.20 -13.48
CA GLY A 237 3.19 2.17 -12.62
C GLY A 237 4.56 2.57 -13.16
N ALA A 238 5.40 1.60 -13.56
CA ALA A 238 6.72 1.90 -14.13
C ALA A 238 6.63 2.76 -15.41
N TRP A 239 5.70 2.43 -16.32
CA TRP A 239 5.49 3.21 -17.55
C TRP A 239 4.95 4.62 -17.27
N ILE A 240 4.01 4.75 -16.32
CA ILE A 240 3.47 6.05 -15.88
C ILE A 240 4.59 6.92 -15.30
N LEU A 241 5.43 6.37 -14.41
CA LEU A 241 6.54 7.09 -13.79
C LEU A 241 7.59 7.53 -14.83
N MET A 242 7.92 6.68 -15.81
CA MET A 242 8.83 7.04 -16.89
C MET A 242 8.26 8.17 -17.76
N ALA A 243 6.99 8.08 -18.17
CA ALA A 243 6.32 9.11 -18.95
C ALA A 243 6.21 10.43 -18.17
N PHE A 244 5.86 10.37 -16.88
CA PHE A 244 5.80 11.52 -15.99
C PHE A 244 7.17 12.19 -15.84
N GLY A 245 8.24 11.41 -15.64
CA GLY A 245 9.60 11.93 -15.59
C GLY A 245 10.03 12.60 -16.90
N ALA A 246 9.67 12.04 -18.05
CA ALA A 246 9.92 12.67 -19.34
C ALA A 246 9.18 14.01 -19.48
N ALA A 247 7.90 14.05 -19.10
CA ALA A 247 7.10 15.28 -19.13
C ALA A 247 7.66 16.37 -18.19
N GLY A 248 8.05 15.99 -16.96
CA GLY A 248 8.69 16.89 -16.01
C GLY A 248 10.06 17.41 -16.51
N ALA A 249 10.83 16.58 -17.21
CA ALA A 249 12.10 16.99 -17.82
C ALA A 249 11.89 17.98 -18.97
N VAL A 250 10.87 17.77 -19.81
CA VAL A 250 10.49 18.72 -20.86
C VAL A 250 10.04 20.05 -20.25
N TRP A 251 9.23 20.02 -19.18
CA TRP A 251 8.82 21.23 -18.47
C TRP A 251 10.05 21.99 -17.93
N LEU A 252 10.95 21.31 -17.22
CA LEU A 252 12.16 21.94 -16.68
C LEU A 252 13.03 22.56 -17.78
N ALA A 253 13.22 21.83 -18.89
CA ALA A 253 14.00 22.29 -20.03
C ALA A 253 13.33 23.51 -20.72
N ALA A 254 12.00 23.51 -20.84
CA ALA A 254 11.26 24.64 -21.39
C ALA A 254 11.42 25.89 -20.50
N GLY A 255 11.35 25.74 -19.18
CA GLY A 255 11.62 26.81 -18.22
C GLY A 255 13.04 27.36 -18.31
N ALA A 256 14.04 26.47 -18.37
CA ALA A 256 15.45 26.85 -18.47
C ALA A 256 15.80 27.55 -19.81
N THR A 257 15.08 27.25 -20.88
CA THR A 257 15.30 27.84 -22.22
C THR A 257 14.41 29.05 -22.52
N GLY A 258 13.49 29.40 -21.62
CA GLY A 258 12.52 30.49 -21.83
C GLY A 258 11.50 30.20 -22.95
N ARG A 259 11.33 28.94 -23.34
CA ARG A 259 10.42 28.52 -24.43
C ARG A 259 9.00 28.28 -23.92
N SER A 260 8.20 29.34 -23.93
CA SER A 260 6.80 29.30 -23.49
C SER A 260 5.95 28.32 -24.31
N ASP A 261 6.23 28.18 -25.60
CA ASP A 261 5.56 27.24 -26.51
C ASP A 261 5.69 25.78 -26.04
N LEU A 262 6.90 25.35 -25.69
CA LEU A 262 7.15 24.01 -25.16
C LEU A 262 6.54 23.81 -23.78
N LEU A 263 6.54 24.86 -22.96
CA LEU A 263 5.96 24.82 -21.63
C LEU A 263 4.45 24.61 -21.68
N HIS A 264 3.74 25.37 -22.53
CA HIS A 264 2.29 25.22 -22.72
C HIS A 264 1.93 23.84 -23.29
N LEU A 265 2.75 23.30 -24.20
CA LEU A 265 2.58 21.95 -24.73
C LEU A 265 2.77 20.87 -23.66
N ALA A 266 3.73 21.05 -22.76
CA ALA A 266 4.04 20.08 -21.70
C ALA A 266 3.05 20.13 -20.53
N LEU A 267 2.33 21.24 -20.34
CA LEU A 267 1.47 21.47 -19.18
C LEU A 267 0.38 20.40 -19.03
N VAL A 268 -0.46 20.23 -20.06
CA VAL A 268 -1.61 19.29 -20.01
C VAL A 268 -1.14 17.83 -19.86
N PRO A 269 -0.17 17.32 -20.65
CA PRO A 269 0.39 16.00 -20.43
C PRO A 269 0.94 15.81 -19.02
N SER A 270 1.65 16.81 -18.49
CA SER A 270 2.24 16.74 -17.14
C SER A 270 1.19 16.65 -16.05
N VAL A 271 0.07 17.38 -16.17
CA VAL A 271 -1.06 17.28 -15.22
C VAL A 271 -1.70 15.89 -15.26
N LEU A 272 -1.99 15.37 -16.45
CA LEU A 272 -2.58 14.03 -16.60
C LEU A 272 -1.65 12.94 -16.05
N LEU A 273 -0.35 13.05 -16.34
CA LEU A 273 0.66 12.12 -15.85
C LEU A 273 0.93 12.29 -14.35
N ALA A 274 0.80 13.49 -13.79
CA ALA A 274 0.88 13.72 -12.34
C ALA A 274 -0.31 13.05 -11.63
N LEU A 275 -1.53 13.20 -12.15
CA LEU A 275 -2.71 12.52 -11.62
C LEU A 275 -2.59 11.00 -11.73
N ALA A 276 -2.11 10.50 -12.87
CA ALA A 276 -1.83 9.08 -13.05
C ALA A 276 -0.75 8.59 -12.07
N THR A 277 0.32 9.36 -11.86
CA THR A 277 1.41 9.04 -10.93
C THR A 277 0.91 9.00 -9.48
N ALA A 278 0.11 9.98 -9.08
CA ALA A 278 -0.53 10.00 -7.76
C ALA A 278 -1.44 8.78 -7.58
N GLY A 279 -2.31 8.50 -8.56
CA GLY A 279 -3.41 7.55 -8.43
C GLY A 279 -3.10 6.08 -8.76
N TYR A 280 -2.11 5.74 -9.60
CA TYR A 280 -1.96 4.35 -10.08
C TYR A 280 -1.76 3.33 -8.95
N SER A 281 -1.16 3.75 -7.83
CA SER A 281 -0.95 2.87 -6.69
C SER A 281 -2.26 2.41 -6.04
N ALA A 282 -3.36 3.15 -6.18
CA ALA A 282 -4.67 2.69 -5.72
C ALA A 282 -5.08 1.38 -6.40
N PHE A 283 -4.79 1.27 -7.70
CA PHE A 283 -5.09 0.06 -8.45
C PHE A 283 -4.09 -1.08 -8.15
N LEU A 284 -2.84 -0.75 -7.83
CA LEU A 284 -1.87 -1.73 -7.33
C LEU A 284 -2.33 -2.33 -5.99
N PHE A 285 -2.82 -1.48 -5.08
CA PHE A 285 -3.40 -1.89 -3.80
C PHE A 285 -4.71 -2.65 -3.99
N GLY A 286 -5.55 -2.25 -4.95
CA GLY A 286 -6.76 -3.00 -5.33
C GLY A 286 -6.48 -4.39 -5.91
N GLN A 287 -5.28 -4.65 -6.46
CA GLN A 287 -4.86 -6.00 -6.89
C GLN A 287 -4.41 -6.90 -5.74
N ALA A 288 -4.27 -6.37 -4.52
CA ALA A 288 -3.95 -7.15 -3.34
C ALA A 288 -5.24 -7.75 -2.75
N GLU A 289 -5.84 -8.71 -3.47
CA GLU A 289 -7.08 -9.37 -3.05
C GLU A 289 -7.00 -10.01 -1.66
N GLY A 290 -5.80 -10.41 -1.23
CA GLY A 290 -5.59 -10.92 0.13
C GLY A 290 -5.68 -9.87 1.23
N ARG A 291 -5.74 -8.57 0.92
CA ARG A 291 -5.72 -7.48 1.90
C ARG A 291 -6.94 -6.58 1.72
N ASP A 292 -8.08 -6.99 2.27
CA ASP A 292 -9.38 -6.33 2.06
C ASP A 292 -9.40 -4.84 2.40
N PHE A 293 -8.62 -4.42 3.41
CA PHE A 293 -8.51 -3.00 3.79
C PHE A 293 -8.01 -2.11 2.65
N TRP A 294 -7.18 -2.65 1.75
CA TRP A 294 -6.62 -1.92 0.61
C TRP A 294 -7.54 -1.88 -0.61
N GLN A 295 -8.62 -2.66 -0.60
CA GLN A 295 -9.60 -2.69 -1.69
C GLN A 295 -10.66 -1.57 -1.59
N SER A 296 -10.53 -0.66 -0.62
CA SER A 296 -11.47 0.45 -0.47
C SER A 296 -11.51 1.34 -1.74
N PRO A 297 -12.71 1.74 -2.21
CA PRO A 297 -12.83 2.67 -3.32
C PRO A 297 -12.29 4.07 -2.99
N LEU A 298 -12.05 4.38 -1.71
CA LEU A 298 -11.53 5.67 -1.27
C LEU A 298 -10.00 5.79 -1.43
N VAL A 299 -9.28 4.70 -1.74
CA VAL A 299 -7.81 4.74 -1.87
C VAL A 299 -7.37 5.69 -2.98
N LEU A 300 -8.06 5.71 -4.13
CA LEU A 300 -7.72 6.63 -5.23
C LEU A 300 -7.90 8.11 -4.81
N PRO A 301 -9.06 8.54 -4.27
CA PRO A 301 -9.23 9.87 -3.68
C PRO A 301 -8.16 10.21 -2.63
N HIS A 302 -7.82 9.27 -1.73
CA HIS A 302 -6.80 9.46 -0.72
C HIS A 302 -5.44 9.81 -1.32
N LEU A 303 -4.98 9.05 -2.33
CA LEU A 303 -3.69 9.27 -2.95
C LEU A 303 -3.63 10.56 -3.77
N ILE A 304 -4.73 10.96 -4.41
CA ILE A 304 -4.79 12.24 -5.14
C ILE A 304 -4.73 13.41 -4.16
N ILE A 305 -5.52 13.38 -3.08
CA ILE A 305 -5.49 14.44 -2.06
C ILE A 305 -4.13 14.47 -1.34
N ALA A 306 -3.54 13.31 -1.06
CA ALA A 306 -2.18 13.20 -0.51
C ALA A 306 -1.14 13.89 -1.42
N ALA A 307 -1.24 13.72 -2.73
CA ALA A 307 -0.37 14.42 -3.68
C ALA A 307 -0.59 15.94 -3.64
N VAL A 308 -1.84 16.41 -3.55
CA VAL A 308 -2.12 17.86 -3.43
C VAL A 308 -1.56 18.43 -2.12
N VAL A 309 -1.77 17.76 -0.98
CA VAL A 309 -1.21 18.16 0.33
C VAL A 309 0.32 18.19 0.26
N ALA A 310 0.94 17.13 -0.27
CA ALA A 310 2.39 17.03 -0.38
C ALA A 310 2.98 18.10 -1.31
N GLY A 311 2.34 18.34 -2.45
CA GLY A 311 2.72 19.36 -3.42
C GLY A 311 2.63 20.77 -2.84
N ALA A 312 1.49 21.12 -2.25
CA ALA A 312 1.25 22.43 -1.68
C ALA A 312 2.22 22.71 -0.52
N ALA A 313 2.40 21.76 0.39
CA ALA A 313 3.34 21.90 1.49
C ALA A 313 4.80 22.03 1.01
N THR A 314 5.22 21.20 0.05
CA THR A 314 6.60 21.24 -0.48
C THR A 314 6.87 22.57 -1.20
N LEU A 315 5.93 23.06 -1.99
CA LEU A 315 6.07 24.36 -2.66
C LEU A 315 6.00 25.54 -1.69
N SER A 316 5.23 25.45 -0.60
CA SER A 316 5.24 26.48 0.45
C SER A 316 6.60 26.57 1.13
N ILE A 317 7.25 25.44 1.41
CA ILE A 317 8.60 25.39 1.96
C ILE A 317 9.61 25.98 0.97
N ALA A 318 9.50 25.61 -0.32
CA ALA A 318 10.37 26.15 -1.36
C ALA A 318 10.20 27.66 -1.54
N ALA A 319 8.96 28.15 -1.52
CA ALA A 319 8.62 29.57 -1.61
C ALA A 319 9.12 30.37 -0.40
N ALA A 320 9.17 29.77 0.79
CA ALA A 320 9.74 30.45 1.97
C ALA A 320 11.26 30.67 1.87
N VAL A 321 11.96 29.86 1.07
CA VAL A 321 13.41 29.98 0.82
C VAL A 321 13.70 30.88 -0.40
N ALA A 322 12.83 30.86 -1.40
CA ALA A 322 12.96 31.69 -2.59
C ALA A 322 12.38 33.10 -2.34
N SER A 323 13.21 34.14 -2.39
CA SER A 323 12.70 35.52 -2.28
C SER A 323 11.80 35.86 -3.49
N PRO A 324 10.61 36.45 -3.28
CA PRO A 324 9.77 36.93 -4.38
C PRO A 324 10.55 37.91 -5.25
N GLN A 325 10.48 37.76 -6.58
CA GLN A 325 11.00 38.80 -7.48
C GLN A 325 9.98 39.93 -7.60
N ASN A 326 10.46 41.15 -7.84
CA ASN A 326 9.62 42.34 -7.95
C ASN A 326 8.53 42.15 -9.05
N GLY A 327 7.26 42.11 -8.65
CA GLY A 327 6.10 42.02 -9.55
C GLY A 327 5.38 40.66 -9.57
N GLU A 328 5.91 39.62 -8.92
CA GLU A 328 5.24 38.31 -8.78
C GLU A 328 4.27 38.30 -7.59
N SER A 329 3.16 37.56 -7.70
CA SER A 329 2.27 37.30 -6.56
C SER A 329 2.98 36.42 -5.53
N ASP A 330 2.83 36.73 -4.23
CA ASP A 330 3.38 35.89 -3.17
C ASP A 330 2.81 34.46 -3.26
N PRO A 331 3.64 33.44 -3.59
CA PRO A 331 3.15 32.07 -3.71
C PRO A 331 2.55 31.56 -2.40
N ILE A 332 3.05 32.01 -1.24
CA ILE A 332 2.55 31.59 0.07
C ILE A 332 1.10 32.03 0.27
N ALA A 333 0.75 33.25 -0.14
CA ALA A 333 -0.62 33.76 -0.09
C ALA A 333 -1.61 32.90 -0.90
N THR A 334 -1.16 32.34 -2.03
CA THR A 334 -1.98 31.45 -2.88
C THR A 334 -1.96 29.99 -2.44
N LEU A 335 -0.88 29.52 -1.81
CA LEU A 335 -0.70 28.12 -1.40
C LEU A 335 -1.39 27.79 -0.08
N TRP A 336 -1.45 28.73 0.87
CA TRP A 336 -2.07 28.46 2.18
C TRP A 336 -3.54 28.03 2.09
N PRO A 337 -4.44 28.62 1.27
CA PRO A 337 -5.84 28.18 1.22
C PRO A 337 -5.95 26.81 0.55
N LEU A 338 -5.09 26.51 -0.44
CA LEU A 338 -5.04 25.21 -1.10
C LEU A 338 -4.58 24.12 -0.14
N LEU A 339 -3.51 24.38 0.63
CA LEU A 339 -3.03 23.45 1.65
C LEU A 339 -4.10 23.25 2.74
N PHE A 340 -4.74 24.32 3.21
CA PHE A 340 -5.82 24.24 4.20
C PHE A 340 -6.99 23.39 3.69
N LEU A 341 -7.50 23.67 2.49
CA LEU A 341 -8.63 22.93 1.92
C LEU A 341 -8.29 21.46 1.64
N SER A 342 -7.08 21.19 1.17
CA SER A 342 -6.62 19.81 0.95
C SER A 342 -6.44 19.04 2.26
N LEU A 343 -6.03 19.69 3.35
CA LEU A 343 -6.00 19.09 4.70
C LEU A 343 -7.40 18.81 5.25
N VAL A 344 -8.36 19.69 5.00
CA VAL A 344 -9.79 19.44 5.33
C VAL A 344 -10.29 18.21 4.56
N ALA A 345 -10.04 18.15 3.25
CA ALA A 345 -10.43 17.02 2.42
C ALA A 345 -9.73 15.73 2.87
N HIS A 346 -8.44 15.79 3.24
CA HIS A 346 -7.69 14.65 3.76
C HIS A 346 -8.30 14.16 5.07
N GLY A 347 -8.53 15.04 6.05
CA GLY A 347 -9.18 14.69 7.31
C GLY A 347 -10.58 14.11 7.15
N PHE A 348 -11.37 14.65 6.21
CA PHE A 348 -12.69 14.13 5.89
C PHE A 348 -12.61 12.71 5.31
N LEU A 349 -11.72 12.45 4.34
CA LEU A 349 -11.52 11.11 3.79
C LEU A 349 -11.03 10.12 4.86
N LEU A 350 -10.11 10.52 5.75
CA LEU A 350 -9.68 9.68 6.88
C LEU A 350 -10.87 9.29 7.76
N GLY A 351 -11.77 10.23 8.00
CA GLY A 351 -13.03 10.00 8.71
C GLY A 351 -13.92 8.98 8.00
N LEU A 352 -14.14 9.16 6.68
CA LEU A 352 -14.95 8.25 5.89
C LEU A 352 -14.36 6.83 5.84
N GLU A 353 -13.06 6.69 5.62
CA GLU A 353 -12.42 5.37 5.51
C GLU A 353 -12.43 4.62 6.84
N LEU A 354 -12.11 5.28 7.96
CA LEU A 354 -11.89 4.59 9.23
C LEU A 354 -13.14 4.41 10.10
N PHE A 355 -14.18 5.21 9.88
CA PHE A 355 -15.41 5.19 10.70
C PHE A 355 -16.63 4.66 9.96
N ASN A 356 -16.58 4.49 8.64
CA ASN A 356 -17.67 3.86 7.91
C ASN A 356 -17.73 2.34 8.21
N ARG A 357 -18.85 1.71 7.87
CA ARG A 357 -19.00 0.26 8.00
C ARG A 357 -18.28 -0.43 6.84
N HIS A 358 -17.39 -1.37 7.15
CA HIS A 358 -16.76 -2.22 6.16
C HIS A 358 -17.59 -3.50 5.96
N PRO A 359 -17.69 -4.02 4.73
CA PRO A 359 -18.44 -5.24 4.45
C PRO A 359 -17.75 -6.51 4.97
N VAL A 360 -16.42 -6.49 5.10
CA VAL A 360 -15.60 -7.63 5.52
C VAL A 360 -14.98 -7.36 6.90
N HIS A 361 -14.86 -8.41 7.71
CA HIS A 361 -14.33 -8.31 9.08
C HIS A 361 -12.86 -7.86 9.10
N ASP A 362 -12.03 -8.35 8.17
CA ASP A 362 -10.60 -8.04 8.05
C ASP A 362 -10.36 -6.53 7.91
N ALA A 363 -11.10 -5.88 7.01
CA ALA A 363 -11.05 -4.43 6.84
C ALA A 363 -11.47 -3.68 8.12
N THR A 364 -12.49 -4.19 8.84
CA THR A 364 -12.94 -3.62 10.12
C THR A 364 -11.87 -3.74 11.20
N LEU A 365 -11.16 -4.87 11.26
CA LEU A 365 -10.07 -5.10 12.20
C LEU A 365 -8.87 -4.18 11.91
N ALA A 366 -8.48 -4.04 10.63
CA ALA A 366 -7.43 -3.12 10.20
C ALA A 366 -7.75 -1.66 10.60
N ALA A 367 -8.96 -1.17 10.32
CA ALA A 367 -9.39 0.17 10.71
C ALA A 367 -9.40 0.36 12.25
N ARG A 368 -9.74 -0.68 13.03
CA ARG A 368 -9.68 -0.63 14.50
C ARG A 368 -8.25 -0.59 15.04
N LEU A 369 -7.33 -1.35 14.43
CA LEU A 369 -5.90 -1.29 14.79
C LEU A 369 -5.34 0.13 14.67
N ILE A 370 -5.84 0.90 13.68
CA ILE A 370 -5.52 2.33 13.49
C ILE A 370 -6.17 3.20 14.58
N ARG A 371 -7.48 3.09 14.79
CA ARG A 371 -8.23 4.02 15.67
C ARG A 371 -8.04 3.77 17.17
N ARG A 372 -7.97 2.52 17.59
CA ARG A 372 -8.03 2.12 19.01
C ARG A 372 -6.92 1.15 19.42
N GLY A 373 -6.39 0.40 18.46
CA GLY A 373 -5.34 -0.58 18.69
C GLY A 373 -3.94 0.02 18.73
N ALA A 374 -2.98 -0.78 18.28
CA ALA A 374 -1.56 -0.51 18.45
C ALA A 374 -1.04 0.73 17.68
N TYR A 375 -1.73 1.18 16.64
CA TYR A 375 -1.33 2.38 15.89
C TYR A 375 -2.02 3.67 16.40
N ARG A 376 -2.87 3.59 17.44
CA ARG A 376 -3.69 4.71 17.93
C ARG A 376 -2.90 5.99 18.22
N THR A 377 -1.73 5.87 18.85
CA THR A 377 -0.94 7.03 19.27
C THR A 377 -0.33 7.73 18.06
N ARG A 378 0.15 6.96 17.07
CA ARG A 378 0.68 7.51 15.81
C ARG A 378 -0.43 8.13 14.98
N PHE A 379 -1.59 7.50 14.94
CA PHE A 379 -2.75 8.01 14.22
C PHE A 379 -3.31 9.30 14.86
N TRP A 380 -3.77 9.25 16.11
CA TRP A 380 -4.40 10.42 16.75
C TRP A 380 -3.42 11.56 17.02
N GLY A 381 -2.24 11.25 17.58
CA GLY A 381 -1.25 12.27 17.93
C GLY A 381 -0.48 12.77 16.71
N GLY A 382 -0.02 11.85 15.86
CA GLY A 382 0.83 12.17 14.71
C GLY A 382 0.06 12.62 13.48
N VAL A 383 -0.88 11.80 13.00
CA VAL A 383 -1.63 12.08 11.76
C VAL A 383 -2.70 13.14 12.00
N VAL A 384 -3.60 12.92 12.96
CA VAL A 384 -4.77 13.81 13.15
C VAL A 384 -4.36 15.13 13.81
N LEU A 385 -3.80 15.08 15.02
CA LEU A 385 -3.45 16.29 15.75
C LEU A 385 -2.27 17.02 15.10
N GLY A 386 -1.13 16.32 14.93
CA GLY A 386 0.10 16.90 14.40
C GLY A 386 0.08 17.16 12.89
N GLY A 387 -0.63 16.34 12.12
CA GLY A 387 -0.59 16.35 10.65
C GLY A 387 -1.75 17.06 9.96
N VAL A 388 -2.88 17.26 10.66
CA VAL A 388 -4.08 17.89 10.08
C VAL A 388 -4.51 19.10 10.91
N ILE A 389 -4.87 18.90 12.18
CA ILE A 389 -5.48 19.95 13.01
C ILE A 389 -4.48 21.08 13.30
N LEU A 390 -3.28 20.76 13.77
CA LEU A 390 -2.26 21.76 14.10
C LEU A 390 -1.80 22.54 12.87
N PRO A 391 -1.47 21.92 11.72
CA PRO A 391 -1.18 22.63 10.47
C PRO A 391 -2.31 23.56 10.05
N MET A 392 -3.57 23.12 10.11
CA MET A 392 -4.71 23.98 9.78
C MET A 392 -4.79 25.21 10.68
N ALA A 393 -4.59 25.05 12.00
CA ALA A 393 -4.58 26.18 12.94
C ALA A 393 -3.40 27.13 12.67
N LEU A 394 -2.22 26.61 12.37
CA LEU A 394 -1.03 27.38 12.02
C LEU A 394 -1.20 28.15 10.70
N LEU A 395 -1.89 27.59 9.70
CA LEU A 395 -2.20 28.29 8.45
C LEU A 395 -3.14 29.47 8.68
N ILE A 396 -4.17 29.31 9.51
CA ILE A 396 -5.08 30.40 9.87
C ILE A 396 -4.31 31.50 10.63
N GLY A 397 -3.51 31.11 11.62
CA GLY A 397 -2.69 32.06 12.39
C GLY A 397 -1.63 32.75 11.54
N GLY A 398 -1.00 32.02 10.62
CA GLY A 398 -0.01 32.53 9.67
C GLY A 398 -0.61 33.54 8.71
N ALA A 399 -1.81 33.27 8.16
CA ALA A 399 -2.52 34.20 7.31
C ALA A 399 -2.98 35.47 8.08
N ALA A 400 -3.43 35.33 9.33
CA ALA A 400 -3.85 36.47 10.14
C ALA A 400 -2.68 37.36 10.60
N ALA A 401 -1.51 36.76 10.82
CA ALA A 401 -0.30 37.44 11.28
C ALA A 401 0.70 37.80 10.16
N ASP A 402 0.35 37.51 8.90
CA ASP A 402 1.24 37.63 7.73
C ASP A 402 2.62 36.97 7.95
N SER A 403 2.61 35.79 8.59
CA SER A 403 3.82 35.09 9.04
C SER A 403 4.16 33.90 8.15
N THR A 404 5.18 34.08 7.31
CA THR A 404 5.74 33.01 6.47
C THR A 404 6.32 31.86 7.29
N ALA A 405 6.84 32.13 8.50
CA ALA A 405 7.36 31.12 9.41
C ALA A 405 6.27 30.15 9.89
N LEU A 406 5.08 30.66 10.24
CA LEU A 406 3.95 29.83 10.66
C LEU A 406 3.43 28.96 9.50
N SER A 407 3.31 29.53 8.29
CA SER A 407 2.93 28.79 7.09
C SER A 407 3.94 27.70 6.73
N THR A 408 5.23 27.97 6.90
CA THR A 408 6.30 26.98 6.66
C THR A 408 6.27 25.86 7.70
N LEU A 409 6.08 26.19 8.97
CA LEU A 409 5.93 25.18 10.03
C LEU A 409 4.70 24.30 9.79
N ALA A 410 3.58 24.88 9.37
CA ALA A 410 2.38 24.13 9.00
C ALA A 410 2.66 23.15 7.85
N ALA A 411 3.38 23.59 6.80
CA ALA A 411 3.75 22.74 5.68
C ALA A 411 4.66 21.57 6.10
N LEU A 412 5.66 21.79 6.96
CA LEU A 412 6.53 20.73 7.49
C LEU A 412 5.73 19.69 8.28
N LEU A 413 4.83 20.15 9.14
CA LEU A 413 3.97 19.28 9.95
C LEU A 413 2.97 18.50 9.10
N ALA A 414 2.39 19.11 8.06
CA ALA A 414 1.51 18.44 7.11
C ALA A 414 2.25 17.31 6.36
N LEU A 415 3.48 17.54 5.90
CA LEU A 415 4.30 16.51 5.26
C LEU A 415 4.65 15.35 6.20
N GLY A 416 5.01 15.66 7.45
CA GLY A 416 5.30 14.64 8.48
C GLY A 416 4.07 13.83 8.85
N GLY A 417 2.91 14.48 8.99
CA GLY A 417 1.61 13.85 9.20
C GLY A 417 1.23 12.90 8.07
N LEU A 418 1.43 13.33 6.82
CA LEU A 418 1.17 12.51 5.64
C LEU A 418 2.08 11.28 5.59
N TRP A 419 3.38 11.43 5.91
CA TRP A 419 4.29 10.28 5.99
C TRP A 419 3.84 9.27 7.06
N LEU A 420 3.43 9.74 8.23
CA LEU A 420 2.91 8.88 9.29
C LEU A 420 1.63 8.15 8.87
N TRP A 421 0.76 8.81 8.11
CA TRP A 421 -0.44 8.18 7.56
C TRP A 421 -0.08 7.04 6.60
N GLU A 422 0.80 7.28 5.63
CA GLU A 422 1.26 6.25 4.69
C GLU A 422 1.95 5.08 5.40
N ASP A 423 2.69 5.33 6.49
CA ASP A 423 3.32 4.27 7.31
C ASP A 423 2.27 3.43 8.04
N VAL A 424 1.32 4.08 8.72
CA VAL A 424 0.29 3.40 9.49
C VAL A 424 -0.68 2.64 8.57
N TRP A 425 -1.11 3.25 7.47
CA TRP A 425 -2.08 2.67 6.55
C TRP A 425 -1.54 1.41 5.84
N VAL A 426 -0.30 1.46 5.33
CA VAL A 426 0.36 0.29 4.70
C VAL A 426 0.58 -0.83 5.72
N LYS A 427 1.02 -0.51 6.94
CA LYS A 427 1.28 -1.55 7.94
C LYS A 427 0.00 -2.17 8.48
N ALA A 428 -1.03 -1.36 8.73
CA ALA A 428 -2.32 -1.83 9.24
C ALA A 428 -3.00 -2.78 8.27
N GLY A 429 -2.98 -2.51 6.96
CA GLY A 429 -3.59 -3.38 5.95
C GLY A 429 -3.00 -4.80 5.89
N GLN A 430 -1.74 -4.96 6.31
CA GLN A 430 -1.04 -6.26 6.37
C GLN A 430 -0.99 -6.86 7.79
N SER A 431 -1.53 -6.15 8.78
CA SER A 431 -1.47 -6.59 10.17
C SER A 431 -2.53 -7.64 10.52
N VAL A 432 -3.54 -7.79 9.67
CA VAL A 432 -4.59 -8.80 9.84
C VAL A 432 -4.07 -10.16 9.32
N PRO A 433 -4.13 -11.23 10.13
CA PRO A 433 -3.74 -12.58 9.70
C PRO A 433 -4.60 -13.07 8.53
N LEU A 434 -4.02 -13.81 7.59
CA LEU A 434 -4.75 -14.42 6.47
C LEU A 434 -4.84 -15.94 6.57
N SER A 435 -3.93 -16.56 7.31
CA SER A 435 -3.79 -18.00 7.46
C SER A 435 -4.03 -18.46 8.88
#